data_AF-A0A3D2DJZ6-F1
#
_entry.id   AF-A0A3D2DJZ6-F1
#
_cell.length_a   1.000
_cell.length_b   1.000
_cell.length_c   1.000
_cell.angle_alpha   90.00
_cell.angle_beta   90.00
_cell.angle_gamma   90.00
#
_symmetry.space_group_name_H-M   'P 1'
#
loop_
_entity.id
_entity.type
_entity.pdbx_description
1 polymer ?
#
loop_
_entity_poly.entity_id
_entity_poly.type
_entity_poly.pdbx_seq_one_letter_code
_entity_poly.pdbx_strand_id
1 'polypeptide(L)'
;MKRKLISGFVSNRLGDRMLIRIGIFVEVVGILLVMIPVASFIPAAIGFVIIGTGMGPVYPAIQHMAPTNFGERYSAAVIGLQMASAYMGSTFMPMIFGNIQEKIGFLLQKHLRYSHHSIQ
;
A
#
# COMPACT_ATOMS: atom_id res chain seq x y z
N MET A 1 -13.78 -18.38 36.34
CA MET A 1 -12.58 -17.74 35.74
C MET A 1 -12.38 -18.03 34.23
N LYS A 2 -13.43 -18.29 33.42
CA LYS A 2 -13.26 -18.68 31.99
C LYS A 2 -13.63 -17.61 30.93
N ARG A 3 -14.16 -16.44 31.33
CA ARG A 3 -14.64 -15.42 30.38
C ARG A 3 -13.60 -14.38 29.93
N LYS A 4 -12.54 -14.13 30.72
CA LYS A 4 -11.49 -13.14 30.38
C LYS A 4 -10.44 -13.63 29.37
N LEU A 5 -10.18 -14.95 29.31
CA LEU A 5 -9.18 -15.50 28.39
C LEU A 5 -9.67 -15.50 26.92
N ILE A 6 -10.95 -15.77 26.71
CA ILE A 6 -11.57 -15.72 25.37
C ILE A 6 -11.66 -14.26 24.90
N SER A 7 -12.04 -13.35 25.81
CA SER A 7 -12.09 -11.92 25.52
C SER A 7 -10.70 -11.35 25.18
N GLY A 8 -9.63 -11.68 25.91
CA GLY A 8 -8.28 -11.20 25.60
C GLY A 8 -7.74 -11.73 24.26
N PHE A 9 -7.96 -13.01 23.96
CA PHE A 9 -7.45 -13.62 22.73
C PHE A 9 -8.24 -13.16 21.49
N VAL A 10 -9.57 -13.07 21.59
CA VAL A 10 -10.44 -12.56 20.52
C VAL A 10 -10.23 -11.05 20.34
N SER A 11 -10.03 -10.29 21.43
CA SER A 11 -9.76 -8.84 21.37
C SER A 11 -8.41 -8.52 20.72
N ASN A 12 -7.34 -9.29 20.99
CA ASN A 12 -6.05 -9.08 20.32
C ASN A 12 -6.16 -9.34 18.82
N ARG A 13 -6.79 -10.44 18.39
CA ARG A 13 -6.99 -10.73 16.96
C ARG A 13 -7.91 -9.72 16.27
N LEU A 14 -8.93 -9.22 16.96
CA LEU A 14 -9.79 -8.13 16.45
C LEU A 14 -8.99 -6.83 16.30
N GLY A 15 -8.07 -6.57 17.23
CA GLY A 15 -7.11 -5.47 17.17
C GLY A 15 -6.25 -5.53 15.91
N ASP A 16 -5.61 -6.67 15.63
CA ASP A 16 -4.75 -6.84 14.45
C ASP A 16 -5.51 -6.60 13.14
N ARG A 17 -6.71 -7.17 13.01
CA ARG A 17 -7.55 -6.99 11.82
C ARG A 17 -7.98 -5.53 11.66
N MET A 18 -8.26 -4.83 12.77
CA MET A 18 -8.59 -3.41 12.74
C MET A 18 -7.37 -2.57 12.34
N LEU A 19 -6.18 -2.88 12.87
CA LEU A 19 -4.93 -2.20 12.51
C LEU A 19 -4.63 -2.32 11.02
N ILE A 20 -4.83 -3.50 10.44
CA ILE A 20 -4.68 -3.71 8.99
C ILE A 20 -5.67 -2.87 8.20
N ARG A 21 -6.95 -2.86 8.59
CA ARG A 21 -7.99 -2.07 7.90
C ARG A 21 -7.72 -0.57 7.97
N ILE A 22 -7.34 -0.08 9.15
CA ILE A 22 -6.99 1.33 9.36
C ILE A 22 -5.76 1.67 8.52
N GLY A 23 -4.71 0.86 8.56
CA GLY A 23 -3.49 1.09 7.78
C GLY A 23 -3.75 1.17 6.28
N ILE A 24 -4.52 0.22 5.72
CA ILE A 24 -4.93 0.24 4.31
C ILE A 24 -5.80 1.46 3.99
N PHE A 25 -6.73 1.83 4.87
CA PHE A 25 -7.56 3.02 4.67
C PHE A 25 -6.72 4.31 4.65
N VAL A 26 -5.79 4.45 5.60
CA VAL A 26 -4.86 5.56 5.69
C VAL A 26 -3.99 5.62 4.44
N GLU A 27 -3.47 4.48 3.96
CA GLU A 27 -2.70 4.40 2.73
C GLU A 27 -3.49 4.86 1.50
N VAL A 28 -4.74 4.40 1.34
CA VAL A 28 -5.62 4.83 0.25
C VAL A 28 -5.84 6.34 0.28
N VAL A 29 -6.09 6.92 1.46
CA VAL A 29 -6.23 8.37 1.61
C VAL A 29 -4.95 9.10 1.18
N GLY A 30 -3.78 8.59 1.58
CA GLY A 30 -2.49 9.16 1.17
C GLY A 30 -2.24 9.07 -0.34
N ILE A 31 -2.57 7.95 -0.98
CA ILE A 31 -2.50 7.78 -2.45
C ILE A 31 -3.42 8.79 -3.15
N LEU A 32 -4.66 8.93 -2.67
CA LEU A 32 -5.61 9.88 -3.25
C LEU A 32 -5.09 11.31 -3.18
N LEU A 33 -4.42 11.70 -2.08
CA LEU A 33 -3.79 13.02 -1.95
C LEU A 33 -2.64 13.24 -2.94
N VAL A 34 -1.83 12.21 -3.19
CA VAL A 34 -0.74 12.27 -4.19
C VAL A 34 -1.29 12.37 -5.62
N MET A 35 -2.46 11.77 -5.89
CA MET A 35 -3.07 11.79 -7.22
C MET A 35 -3.78 13.11 -7.57
N ILE A 36 -3.91 14.05 -6.65
CA ILE A 36 -4.58 15.33 -6.93
C ILE A 36 -3.69 16.19 -7.85
N PRO A 37 -4.16 16.57 -9.06
CA PRO A 37 -3.40 17.40 -9.98
C PRO A 37 -3.50 18.88 -9.57
N VAL A 38 -2.73 19.29 -8.57
CA VAL A 38 -2.61 20.68 -8.12
C VAL A 38 -1.20 21.23 -8.36
N ALA A 39 -1.08 22.54 -8.56
CA ALA A 39 0.21 23.19 -8.75
C ALA A 39 1.11 23.17 -7.51
N SER A 40 0.53 22.98 -6.31
CA SER A 40 1.27 22.95 -5.04
C SER A 40 1.79 21.54 -4.73
N PHE A 41 3.05 21.45 -4.30
CA PHE A 41 3.67 20.20 -3.85
C PHE A 41 3.18 19.72 -2.47
N ILE A 42 2.55 20.61 -1.68
CA ILE A 42 2.18 20.35 -0.28
C ILE A 42 1.28 19.10 -0.12
N PRO A 43 0.21 18.90 -0.92
CA PRO A 43 -0.65 17.73 -0.77
C PRO A 43 0.06 16.41 -1.07
N ALA A 44 0.97 16.40 -2.04
CA ALA A 44 1.78 15.21 -2.34
C ALA A 44 2.73 14.87 -1.19
N ALA A 45 3.38 15.88 -0.59
CA ALA A 45 4.25 15.67 0.57
C ALA A 45 3.49 15.11 1.78
N ILE A 46 2.31 15.67 2.09
CA ILE A 46 1.42 15.16 3.14
C ILE A 46 0.97 13.73 2.81
N GLY A 47 0.60 13.48 1.55
CA GLY A 47 0.22 12.15 1.07
C GLY A 47 1.31 11.10 1.29
N PHE A 48 2.57 11.41 0.99
CA PHE A 48 3.71 10.51 1.25
C PHE A 48 3.89 10.19 2.74
N VAL A 49 3.75 11.21 3.62
CA VAL A 49 3.81 10.99 5.08
C VAL A 49 2.68 10.06 5.53
N ILE A 50 1.46 10.28 5.03
CA ILE A 50 0.29 9.46 5.35
C ILE A 50 0.48 8.01 4.89
N ILE A 51 0.93 7.80 3.65
CA ILE A 51 1.25 6.46 3.10
C ILE A 51 2.26 5.74 4.01
N GLY A 52 3.37 6.42 4.33
CA GLY A 52 4.42 5.83 5.18
C GLY A 52 3.91 5.46 6.58
N THR A 53 3.07 6.31 7.17
CA THR A 53 2.53 6.09 8.52
C THR A 53 1.50 4.96 8.54
N GLY A 54 0.67 4.84 7.50
CA GLY A 54 -0.34 3.79 7.37
C GLY A 54 0.23 2.37 7.31
N MET A 55 1.41 2.20 6.70
CA MET A 55 2.05 0.88 6.55
C MET A 55 2.70 0.35 7.83
N GLY A 56 3.11 1.22 8.76
CA GLY A 56 3.81 0.84 9.99
C GLY A 56 3.16 -0.30 10.79
N PRO A 57 1.85 -0.25 11.10
CA PRO A 57 1.19 -1.30 11.88
C PRO A 57 0.68 -2.49 11.06
N VAL A 58 0.55 -2.38 9.73
CA VAL A 58 -0.04 -3.43 8.88
C VAL A 58 0.85 -4.67 8.85
N TYR A 59 2.15 -4.48 8.60
CA TYR A 59 3.10 -5.57 8.43
C TYR A 59 3.25 -6.42 9.71
N PRO A 60 3.49 -5.82 10.89
CA PRO A 60 3.56 -6.56 12.15
C PRO A 60 2.24 -7.26 12.50
N ALA A 61 1.09 -6.63 12.23
CA ALA A 61 -0.22 -7.23 12.51
C ALA A 61 -0.48 -8.48 11.65
N ILE A 62 -0.06 -8.49 10.37
CA ILE A 62 -0.18 -9.68 9.51
C ILE A 62 0.73 -10.80 10.03
N GLN A 63 1.98 -10.48 10.39
CA GLN A 63 2.92 -11.46 10.94
C GLN A 63 2.44 -12.04 12.28
N HIS A 64 1.91 -11.21 13.17
CA HIS A 64 1.34 -11.63 14.45
C HIS A 64 0.12 -12.56 14.28
N MET A 65 -0.67 -12.36 13.23
CA MET A 65 -1.80 -13.23 12.90
C MET A 65 -1.40 -14.55 12.20
N ALA A 66 -0.17 -14.69 11.70
CA ALA A 66 0.23 -15.89 10.96
C ALA A 66 0.19 -17.16 11.82
N PRO A 67 0.77 -17.22 13.04
CA PRO A 67 0.64 -18.36 13.97
C PRO A 67 -0.80 -18.76 14.24
N THR A 68 -1.65 -17.75 14.35
CA THR A 68 -3.02 -17.93 14.75
C THR A 68 -3.94 -18.38 13.60
N ASN A 69 -3.52 -18.20 12.35
CA ASN A 69 -4.27 -18.62 11.16
C ASN A 69 -3.69 -19.87 10.49
N PHE A 70 -2.38 -20.07 10.56
CA PHE A 70 -1.66 -21.14 9.86
C PHE A 70 -0.97 -22.13 10.81
N GLY A 71 -0.96 -21.85 12.11
CA GLY A 71 -0.23 -22.65 13.10
C GLY A 71 1.27 -22.33 13.14
N GLU A 72 1.88 -22.47 14.31
CA GLU A 72 3.31 -22.18 14.54
C GLU A 72 4.23 -22.86 13.52
N ARG A 73 3.92 -24.11 13.16
CA ARG A 73 4.69 -24.91 12.19
C ARG A 73 4.80 -24.26 10.80
N TYR A 74 3.72 -23.64 10.31
CA TYR A 74 3.66 -23.12 8.94
C TYR A 74 3.85 -21.60 8.87
N SER A 75 3.87 -20.92 10.01
CA SER A 75 3.88 -19.45 10.06
C SER A 75 5.14 -18.84 9.51
N ALA A 76 6.30 -19.41 9.81
CA ALA A 76 7.57 -18.96 9.26
C ALA A 76 7.59 -19.05 7.72
N ALA A 77 7.04 -20.13 7.15
CA ALA A 77 6.98 -20.32 5.70
C ALA A 77 6.02 -19.31 5.03
N VAL A 78 4.85 -19.06 5.62
CA VAL A 78 3.88 -18.09 5.09
C VAL A 78 4.41 -16.66 5.19
N ILE A 79 5.06 -16.29 6.30
CA ILE A 79 5.72 -14.99 6.44
C ILE A 79 6.83 -14.85 5.39
N GLY A 80 7.67 -15.87 5.21
CA GLY A 80 8.71 -15.88 4.19
C GLY A 80 8.16 -15.69 2.77
N LEU A 81 7.05 -16.38 2.44
CA LEU A 81 6.35 -16.21 1.17
C LEU A 81 5.81 -14.78 1.01
N GLN A 82 5.20 -14.22 2.05
CA GLN A 82 4.72 -12.84 2.05
C GLN A 82 5.84 -11.83 1.80
N MET A 83 6.99 -11.98 2.47
CA MET A 83 8.17 -11.13 2.26
C MET A 83 8.67 -11.25 0.81
N ALA A 84 8.78 -12.48 0.29
CA ALA A 84 9.22 -12.73 -1.07
C ALA A 84 8.27 -12.08 -2.10
N SER A 85 6.95 -12.20 -1.90
CA SER A 85 5.96 -11.52 -2.74
C SER A 85 6.09 -9.99 -2.67
N ALA A 86 6.29 -9.43 -1.48
CA ALA A 86 6.48 -7.99 -1.31
C ALA A 86 7.74 -7.49 -2.05
N TYR A 87 8.86 -8.20 -1.93
CA TYR A 87 10.11 -7.84 -2.60
C TYR A 87 10.06 -8.02 -4.12
N MET A 88 9.39 -9.07 -4.61
CA MET A 88 9.12 -9.20 -6.04
C MET A 88 8.31 -8.00 -6.55
N GLY A 89 7.23 -7.65 -5.85
CA GLY A 89 6.43 -6.47 -6.18
C GLY A 89 7.26 -5.19 -6.26
N SER A 90 8.06 -4.90 -5.23
CA SER A 90 8.90 -3.69 -5.20
C SER A 90 10.00 -3.70 -6.27
N THR A 91 10.51 -4.87 -6.64
CA THR A 91 11.53 -5.01 -7.70
C THR A 91 10.95 -4.68 -9.08
N PHE A 92 9.74 -5.16 -9.38
CA PHE A 92 9.10 -4.91 -10.66
C PHE A 92 8.40 -3.55 -10.75
N MET A 93 8.11 -2.91 -9.61
CA MET A 93 7.36 -1.65 -9.59
C MET A 93 8.01 -0.52 -10.40
N PRO A 94 9.32 -0.22 -10.27
CA PRO A 94 9.98 0.79 -11.09
C PRO A 94 9.90 0.48 -12.59
N MET A 95 10.04 -0.79 -12.98
CA MET A 95 9.97 -1.21 -14.38
C MET A 95 8.56 -0.98 -14.95
N ILE A 96 7.51 -1.44 -14.25
CA ILE A 96 6.13 -1.28 -14.69
C ILE A 96 5.75 0.20 -14.74
N PHE A 97 6.04 0.93 -13.67
CA PHE A 97 5.67 2.34 -13.55
C PHE A 97 6.42 3.20 -14.58
N GLY A 98 7.71 2.94 -14.81
CA GLY A 98 8.50 3.61 -15.83
C GLY A 98 7.95 3.40 -17.24
N ASN A 99 7.63 2.16 -17.61
CA ASN A 99 7.05 1.85 -18.93
C ASN A 99 5.67 2.51 -19.14
N ILE A 100 4.84 2.56 -18.08
CA ILE A 100 3.54 3.24 -18.14
C ILE A 100 3.73 4.75 -18.31
N GLN A 101 4.61 5.36 -17.52
CA GLN A 101 4.91 6.79 -17.59
C GLN A 101 5.45 7.18 -18.97
N GLU A 102 6.33 6.38 -19.55
CA GLU A 102 6.89 6.60 -20.88
C GLU A 102 5.78 6.66 -21.94
N LYS A 103 4.91 5.64 -22.00
CA LYS A 103 3.83 5.57 -22.99
C LYS A 103 2.81 6.69 -22.82
N ILE A 104 2.39 6.98 -21.59
CA ILE A 104 1.42 8.06 -21.31
C ILE A 104 2.04 9.42 -21.63
N GLY A 105 3.30 9.63 -21.24
CA GLY A 105 4.04 10.86 -21.52
C GLY A 105 4.19 11.12 -23.02
N PHE A 106 4.55 10.10 -23.80
CA PHE A 106 4.60 10.21 -25.27
C PHE A 106 3.25 10.54 -25.89
N LEU A 107 2.15 9.92 -25.43
CA LEU A 107 0.80 10.22 -25.92
C LEU A 107 0.38 11.67 -25.62
N LEU A 108 0.62 12.14 -24.39
CA LEU A 108 0.36 13.52 -23.99
C LEU A 108 1.17 14.51 -24.83
N GLN A 109 2.47 14.26 -25.01
CA GLN A 109 3.34 15.14 -25.80
C GLN A 109 2.94 15.16 -27.28
N LYS A 110 2.53 14.02 -27.84
CA LYS A 110 2.04 13.92 -29.22
C LYS A 110 0.73 14.68 -29.40
N HIS A 111 -0.22 14.56 -28.46
CA HIS A 111 -1.48 15.28 -28.49
C HIS A 111 -1.27 16.80 -28.44
N LEU A 112 -0.40 17.28 -27.54
CA LEU A 112 -0.02 18.69 -27.45
C LEU A 112 0.63 19.20 -28.74
N ARG A 113 1.53 18.42 -29.37
CA ARG A 113 2.15 18.78 -30.66
C ARG A 113 1.14 18.85 -31.81
N TYR A 114 0.19 17.92 -31.88
CA TYR A 114 -0.84 17.92 -32.93
C TYR A 114 -1.76 19.14 -32.82
N SER A 115 -2.15 19.52 -31.60
CA SER A 115 -2.97 20.71 -31.35
C SER A 115 -2.28 22.03 -31.74
N HIS A 116 -0.95 22.07 -31.81
CA HIS A 116 -0.21 23.26 -32.25
C HIS A 116 -0.02 23.33 -33.77
N HIS A 117 -0.06 22.21 -34.49
CA HIS A 117 0.08 22.17 -35.95
C HIS A 117 -1.25 22.37 -36.71
N SER A 118 -2.39 22.25 -36.04
CA SER A 118 -3.72 22.48 -36.61
C SER A 118 -4.21 23.94 -36.53
N ILE A 119 -3.42 24.85 -35.94
CA ILE A 119 -3.74 26.28 -35.76
C ILE A 119 -2.82 27.17 -36.64
N GLN A 120 -1.97 26.57 -37.48
CA GLN A 120 -1.24 27.25 -38.56
C GLN A 120 -1.71 26.74 -39.91
#